data_AF-A0A3L6SZD3-F1
#
_entry.id   AF-A0A3L6SZD3-F1
#
_cell.length_a   1.000
_cell.length_b   1.000
_cell.length_c   1.000
_cell.angle_alpha   90.00
_cell.angle_beta   90.00
_cell.angle_gamma   90.00
#
_symmetry.space_group_name_H-M   'P 1'
#
loop_
_entity.id
_entity.type
_entity.pdbx_description
1 polymer ?
#
loop_
_entity_poly.entity_id
_entity_poly.type
_entity_poly.pdbx_seq_one_letter_code
_entity_poly.pdbx_strand_id
1 'polypeptide(L)'
;MGAGHINMSRVMDPWLVYEFNERQCAAHVCPTLSEAALRTVTCNESWRCFVLPTMHPSNLNYPSITVPLQVVGFFVMRTLVNVAPPGTPKTYLAGGTVEWSSKHTVRSPMITVVGLATSHTPTPWKLD
;
A
#
# COMPACT_ATOMS: atom_id res chain seq x y z
N MET A 1 1.88 -15.20 -11.87
CA MET A 1 2.98 -14.25 -12.19
C MET A 1 2.56 -12.91 -11.62
N GLY A 2 3.35 -12.27 -10.76
CA GLY A 2 2.96 -11.07 -9.99
C GLY A 2 2.65 -9.83 -10.85
N ALA A 3 3.51 -8.80 -10.82
CA ALA A 3 3.30 -7.55 -11.56
C ALA A 3 3.48 -7.67 -13.10
N GLY A 4 3.90 -8.83 -13.60
CA GLY A 4 4.14 -9.08 -15.03
C GLY A 4 5.62 -9.09 -15.41
N HIS A 5 5.90 -9.03 -16.71
CA HIS A 5 7.27 -9.00 -17.24
C HIS A 5 7.90 -7.62 -17.04
N ILE A 6 9.20 -7.59 -16.77
CA ILE A 6 9.92 -6.34 -16.52
C ILE A 6 9.93 -5.44 -17.77
N ASN A 7 9.73 -4.15 -17.56
CA ASN A 7 9.91 -3.13 -18.59
C ASN A 7 10.99 -2.14 -18.12
N MET A 8 12.21 -2.32 -18.63
CA MET A 8 13.39 -1.59 -18.15
C MET A 8 13.23 -0.07 -18.30
N SER A 9 12.67 0.40 -19.42
CA SER A 9 12.53 1.85 -19.66
C SER A 9 11.54 2.51 -18.69
N ARG A 10 10.48 1.79 -18.31
CA ARG A 10 9.50 2.29 -17.32
C ARG A 10 9.98 2.20 -15.88
N VAL A 11 10.87 1.26 -15.54
CA VAL A 11 11.44 1.14 -14.19
C VAL A 11 12.38 2.31 -13.88
N MET A 12 13.09 2.83 -14.89
CA MET A 12 14.02 3.96 -14.71
C MET A 12 13.32 5.29 -14.44
N ASP A 13 12.06 5.45 -14.86
CA ASP A 13 11.26 6.66 -14.63
C ASP A 13 9.80 6.29 -14.25
N PRO A 14 9.56 5.80 -13.02
CA PRO A 14 8.26 5.25 -12.61
C PRO A 14 7.23 6.32 -12.26
N TRP A 15 7.65 7.58 -12.08
CA TRP A 15 6.89 8.77 -11.67
C TRP A 15 6.25 8.71 -10.28
N LEU A 16 5.64 7.58 -9.93
CA LEU A 16 5.08 7.28 -8.61
C LEU A 16 5.71 6.00 -8.06
N VAL A 17 6.01 6.00 -6.77
CA VAL A 17 6.56 4.84 -6.07
C VAL A 17 5.81 4.59 -4.77
N TYR A 18 5.77 3.33 -4.37
CA TYR A 18 5.32 2.92 -3.04
C TYR A 18 6.54 2.87 -2.12
N GLU A 19 6.55 3.71 -1.09
CA GLU A 19 7.62 3.73 -0.09
C GLU A 19 7.12 3.22 1.26
N PHE A 20 7.97 2.48 1.95
CA PHE A 20 7.79 2.12 3.35
C PHE A 20 9.16 2.07 4.03
N ASN A 21 9.18 2.26 5.34
CA ASN A 21 10.41 2.23 6.13
C ASN A 21 10.57 0.91 6.90
N GLU A 22 11.74 0.74 7.52
CA GLU A 22 12.08 -0.46 8.30
C GLU A 22 11.07 -0.76 9.41
N ARG A 23 10.54 0.28 10.10
CA ARG A 23 9.55 0.09 11.15
C ARG A 23 8.23 -0.45 10.61
N GLN A 24 7.80 -0.02 9.43
CA GLN A 24 6.60 -0.54 8.76
C GLN A 24 6.80 -1.98 8.28
N CYS A 25 8.00 -2.32 7.80
CA CYS A 25 8.37 -3.70 7.46
C CYS A 25 8.30 -4.60 8.71
N ALA A 26 8.91 -4.19 9.81
CA ALA A 26 8.83 -4.91 11.07
C ALA A 26 7.43 -5.00 11.67
N ALA A 27 6.64 -3.92 11.57
CA ALA A 27 5.25 -3.94 12.01
C ALA A 27 4.42 -5.01 11.28
N HIS A 28 4.75 -5.32 10.03
CA HIS A 28 4.10 -6.39 9.25
C HIS A 28 4.45 -7.80 9.76
N VAL A 29 5.60 -7.98 10.40
CA VAL A 29 6.05 -9.27 10.95
C VAL A 29 5.19 -9.67 12.16
N CYS A 30 4.90 -8.73 13.06
CA CYS A 30 4.19 -8.97 14.32
C CYS A 30 2.85 -9.71 14.23
N PRO A 31 1.88 -9.30 13.37
CA PRO A 31 0.61 -10.01 13.22
C PRO A 31 0.74 -11.34 12.49
N THR A 32 1.82 -11.55 11.74
CA THR A 32 2.00 -12.73 10.88
C THR A 32 2.86 -13.81 11.53
N LEU A 33 3.77 -13.42 12.42
CA LEU A 33 4.77 -14.26 13.08
C LEU A 33 4.78 -13.97 14.59
N SER A 34 5.97 -14.00 15.22
CA SER A 34 6.17 -13.77 16.64
C SER A 34 7.17 -12.64 16.88
N GLU A 35 7.19 -12.10 18.10
CA GLU A 35 8.19 -11.11 18.51
C GLU A 35 9.63 -11.66 18.48
N ALA A 36 9.79 -12.98 18.71
CA ALA A 36 11.08 -13.63 18.51
C ALA A 36 11.52 -13.57 17.03
N ALA A 37 10.60 -13.86 16.10
CA ALA A 37 10.87 -13.76 14.68
C ALA A 37 11.19 -12.32 14.25
N LEU A 38 10.48 -11.32 14.82
CA LEU A 38 10.79 -9.91 14.61
C LEU A 38 12.26 -9.63 14.94
N ARG A 39 12.73 -9.99 16.13
CA ARG A 39 14.11 -9.74 16.58
C ARG A 39 15.15 -10.46 15.73
N THR A 40 14.86 -11.70 15.32
CA THR A 40 15.75 -12.46 14.44
C THR A 40 15.86 -11.82 13.07
N VAL A 41 14.75 -11.36 12.48
CA VAL A 41 14.74 -10.77 11.12
C VAL A 41 15.35 -9.37 11.11
N THR A 42 15.09 -8.56 12.15
CA THR A 42 15.62 -7.19 12.23
C THR A 42 17.01 -7.12 12.85
N CYS A 43 17.52 -8.23 13.38
CA CYS A 43 18.74 -8.27 14.19
C CYS A 43 18.72 -7.22 15.33
N ASN A 44 17.54 -6.89 15.86
CA ASN A 44 17.36 -5.84 16.86
C ASN A 44 16.57 -6.34 18.07
N GLU A 45 17.28 -6.67 19.13
CA GLU A 45 16.71 -7.15 20.40
C GLU A 45 15.83 -6.12 21.10
N SER A 46 16.01 -4.83 20.84
CA SER A 46 15.22 -3.77 21.47
C SER A 46 13.81 -3.65 20.88
N TRP A 47 13.55 -4.28 19.74
CA TRP A 47 12.26 -4.16 19.05
C TRP A 47 11.22 -5.09 19.68
N ARG A 48 10.04 -4.51 19.91
CA ARG A 48 8.87 -5.17 20.49
C ARG A 48 7.65 -4.85 19.64
N CYS A 49 6.72 -5.78 19.53
CA CYS A 49 5.56 -5.55 18.66
C CYS A 49 4.69 -4.39 19.12
N PHE A 50 4.63 -4.12 20.44
CA PHE A 50 3.84 -3.03 21.00
C PHE A 50 4.44 -1.63 20.77
N VAL A 51 5.74 -1.51 20.45
CA VAL A 51 6.39 -0.21 20.16
C VAL A 51 6.37 0.16 18.67
N LEU A 52 5.98 -0.80 17.83
CA LEU A 52 5.89 -0.60 16.38
C LEU A 52 4.52 -0.03 15.99
N PRO A 53 4.41 0.63 14.83
CA PRO A 53 3.13 1.08 14.31
C PRO A 53 2.12 -0.06 14.24
N THR A 54 0.90 0.15 14.74
CA THR A 54 -0.19 -0.82 14.56
C THR A 54 -0.68 -0.76 13.12
N MET A 55 -0.54 -1.87 12.39
CA MET A 55 -0.91 -1.95 10.98
C MET A 55 -1.43 -3.35 10.65
N HIS A 56 -2.55 -3.43 9.91
CA HIS A 56 -3.01 -4.70 9.34
C HIS A 56 -2.01 -5.20 8.28
N PRO A 57 -1.69 -6.51 8.20
CA PRO A 57 -0.74 -7.04 7.21
C PRO A 57 -0.96 -6.54 5.78
N SER A 58 -2.23 -6.53 5.33
CA SER A 58 -2.63 -6.07 3.99
C SER A 58 -2.38 -4.57 3.74
N ASN A 59 -2.10 -3.77 4.76
CA ASN A 59 -1.86 -2.33 4.67
C ASN A 59 -0.38 -1.94 4.53
N LEU A 60 0.55 -2.91 4.48
CA LEU A 60 1.91 -2.61 4.08
C LEU A 60 1.89 -1.92 2.72
N ASN A 61 2.64 -0.82 2.58
CA ASN A 61 2.63 0.00 1.37
C ASN A 61 3.40 -0.67 0.22
N TYR A 62 2.86 -1.77 -0.29
CA TYR A 62 3.48 -2.64 -1.25
C TYR A 62 2.75 -2.54 -2.60
N PRO A 63 3.45 -2.64 -3.76
CA PRO A 63 2.88 -2.47 -5.10
C PRO A 63 1.99 -3.64 -5.58
N SER A 64 1.50 -4.45 -4.65
CA SER A 64 0.47 -5.45 -4.89
C SER A 64 -0.54 -5.46 -3.75
N ILE A 65 -1.76 -5.87 -4.08
CA ILE A 65 -2.87 -5.93 -3.13
C ILE A 65 -3.29 -7.40 -3.02
N THR A 66 -3.19 -7.93 -1.82
CA THR A 66 -3.70 -9.25 -1.45
C THR A 66 -4.71 -9.07 -0.34
N VAL A 67 -5.93 -9.54 -0.57
CA VAL A 67 -7.04 -9.44 0.38
C VAL A 67 -7.58 -10.83 0.68
N PRO A 68 -8.01 -11.09 1.93
CA PRO A 68 -8.71 -12.32 2.24
C PRO A 68 -10.05 -12.36 1.49
N LEU A 69 -10.47 -13.56 1.09
CA LEU A 69 -11.80 -13.78 0.55
C LEU A 69 -12.81 -13.79 1.70
N GLN A 70 -13.66 -12.77 1.75
CA GLN A 70 -14.66 -12.62 2.80
C GLN A 70 -15.94 -11.96 2.25
N VAL A 71 -17.05 -12.24 2.92
CA VAL A 71 -18.39 -11.74 2.56
C VAL A 71 -18.51 -10.24 2.86
N VAL A 72 -17.77 -9.74 3.86
CA VAL A 72 -17.77 -8.34 4.27
C VAL A 72 -16.72 -7.57 3.47
N GLY A 73 -17.02 -6.33 3.08
CA GLY A 73 -16.08 -5.45 2.40
C GLY A 73 -14.77 -5.29 3.18
N PHE A 74 -13.64 -5.30 2.46
CA PHE A 74 -12.30 -5.14 3.01
C PHE A 74 -11.61 -3.96 2.34
N PHE A 75 -11.09 -3.03 3.14
CA PHE A 75 -10.43 -1.82 2.64
C PHE A 75 -8.92 -1.92 2.84
N VAL A 76 -8.18 -1.52 1.81
CA VAL A 76 -6.73 -1.49 1.81
C VAL A 76 -6.26 -0.07 1.51
N MET A 77 -5.38 0.46 2.35
CA MET A 77 -4.82 1.79 2.17
C MET A 77 -3.40 1.71 1.61
N ARG A 78 -3.07 2.63 0.69
CA ARG A 78 -1.75 2.79 0.09
C ARG A 78 -1.41 4.27 -0.03
N THR A 79 -0.12 4.57 0.03
CA THR A 79 0.42 5.91 -0.14
C THR A 79 1.38 5.89 -1.33
N LEU A 80 1.23 6.83 -2.24
CA LEU A 80 2.12 6.99 -3.38
C LEU A 80 2.98 8.23 -3.17
N VAL A 81 4.27 8.10 -3.46
CA VAL A 81 5.23 9.21 -3.46
C VAL A 81 5.49 9.63 -4.89
N ASN A 82 5.38 10.92 -5.17
CA ASN A 82 5.73 11.49 -6.46
C ASN A 82 7.24 11.68 -6.54
N VAL A 83 7.88 10.94 -7.45
CA VAL A 83 9.32 11.00 -7.74
C VAL A 83 9.63 11.70 -9.06
N ALA A 84 8.62 12.35 -9.67
CA ALA A 84 8.84 13.18 -10.84
C ALA A 84 9.72 14.41 -10.49
N PRO A 85 10.42 14.99 -11.47
CA PRO A 85 11.23 16.18 -11.25
C PRO A 85 10.43 17.32 -10.58
N PRO A 86 11.06 18.09 -9.68
CA PRO A 86 10.41 19.21 -9.00
C PRO A 86 9.75 20.17 -9.99
N GLY A 87 8.55 20.67 -9.65
CA GLY A 87 7.81 21.60 -10.51
C GLY A 87 7.02 20.95 -11.64
N THR A 88 6.90 19.61 -11.67
CA THR A 88 5.99 18.91 -12.59
C THR A 88 4.66 18.55 -11.90
N PRO A 89 3.64 19.44 -11.92
CA PRO A 89 2.32 19.07 -11.44
C PRO A 89 1.76 17.97 -12.35
N LYS A 90 1.48 16.80 -11.78
CA LYS A 90 0.87 15.68 -12.49
C LYS A 90 -0.33 15.19 -11.72
N THR A 91 -1.45 15.09 -12.43
CA THR A 91 -2.66 14.45 -11.94
C THR A 91 -2.68 13.03 -12.48
N TYR A 92 -2.87 12.06 -11.60
CA TYR A 92 -3.01 10.66 -11.95
C TYR A 92 -4.44 10.24 -11.69
N LEU A 93 -5.01 9.46 -12.61
CA LEU A 93 -6.33 8.86 -12.47
C LEU A 93 -6.12 7.35 -12.28
N ALA A 94 -6.44 6.86 -11.09
CA ALA A 94 -6.54 5.43 -10.84
C ALA A 94 -8.01 5.02 -11.03
N GLY A 95 -8.29 4.05 -11.90
CA GLY A 95 -9.64 3.55 -12.12
C GLY A 95 -9.61 2.13 -12.66
N GLY A 96 -10.41 1.25 -12.04
CA GLY A 96 -10.53 -0.14 -12.46
C GLY A 96 -11.50 -0.90 -11.55
N THR A 97 -12.35 -1.74 -12.17
CA THR A 97 -13.19 -2.72 -11.47
C THR A 97 -12.73 -4.10 -11.90
N VAL A 98 -12.39 -4.95 -10.94
CA VAL A 98 -12.04 -6.35 -11.21
C VAL A 98 -13.13 -7.23 -10.61
N GLU A 99 -13.83 -7.96 -11.47
CA GLU A 99 -14.83 -8.95 -11.08
C GLU A 99 -14.26 -10.34 -11.33
N TRP A 100 -14.18 -11.16 -10.27
CA TRP A 100 -13.74 -12.55 -10.40
C TRP A 100 -14.89 -13.53 -10.12
N SER A 101 -15.97 -13.11 -9.47
CA SER A 101 -17.18 -13.93 -9.38
C SER A 101 -18.42 -13.07 -9.18
N SER A 102 -19.60 -13.67 -9.33
CA SER A 102 -20.89 -13.04 -9.05
C SER A 102 -21.06 -12.51 -7.62
N LYS A 103 -20.17 -12.86 -6.69
CA LYS A 103 -20.21 -12.42 -5.28
C LYS A 103 -19.03 -11.55 -4.86
N HIS A 104 -18.01 -11.38 -5.70
CA HIS A 104 -16.78 -10.67 -5.33
C HIS A 104 -16.39 -9.65 -6.40
N THR A 105 -16.48 -8.37 -6.02
CA THR A 105 -16.09 -7.23 -6.84
C THR A 105 -15.00 -6.45 -6.11
N VAL A 106 -13.86 -6.24 -6.76
CA VAL A 106 -12.83 -5.32 -6.29
C VAL A 106 -13.04 -3.98 -6.98
N ARG A 107 -13.37 -2.95 -6.19
CA ARG A 107 -13.47 -1.56 -6.66
C ARG A 107 -12.26 -0.80 -6.15
N SER A 108 -11.42 -0.31 -7.06
CA SER A 108 -10.39 0.65 -6.68
C SER A 108 -11.03 2.05 -6.66
N PRO A 109 -11.08 2.75 -5.51
CA PRO A 109 -11.50 4.15 -5.52
C PRO A 109 -10.53 4.98 -6.35
N MET A 110 -11.06 6.01 -7.00
CA MET A 110 -10.28 7.01 -7.71
C MET A 110 -9.39 7.77 -6.72
N ILE A 111 -8.08 7.74 -6.94
CA ILE A 111 -7.12 8.59 -6.22
C ILE A 111 -6.70 9.69 -7.19
N THR A 112 -6.97 10.94 -6.82
CA THR A 112 -6.39 12.12 -7.46
C THR A 112 -5.13 12.50 -6.71
N VAL A 113 -3.96 12.30 -7.32
CA VAL A 113 -2.70 12.81 -6.75
C VAL A 113 -2.54 14.26 -7.23
N VAL A 114 -2.63 15.22 -6.32
CA VAL A 114 -2.27 16.63 -6.57
C VAL A 114 -0.93 16.91 -5.90
N GLY A 115 0.05 17.34 -6.70
CA GLY A 115 1.40 17.61 -6.21
C GLY A 115 1.45 18.86 -5.33
N LEU A 116 1.60 18.66 -4.03
CA LEU A 116 2.42 19.44 -3.09
C LEU A 116 2.28 18.85 -1.69
N ALA A 117 3.19 17.94 -1.33
CA ALA A 117 3.62 17.55 0.02
C ALA A 117 2.57 17.54 1.18
N THR A 118 1.31 17.22 0.93
CA THR A 118 0.27 17.16 1.96
C THR A 118 -0.56 15.90 1.80
N SER A 119 -0.45 15.03 2.80
CA SER A 119 -1.29 13.85 2.97
C SER A 119 -2.73 14.30 3.17
N HIS A 120 -3.61 14.01 2.20
CA HIS A 120 -5.05 14.20 2.37
C HIS A 120 -5.69 12.93 2.93
N THR A 121 -6.44 13.09 4.02
CA THR A 121 -7.34 12.06 4.55
C THR A 121 -8.47 11.78 3.54
N PRO A 122 -8.75 10.51 3.21
CA PRO A 122 -9.88 10.19 2.32
C PRO A 122 -11.20 10.64 2.95
N THR A 123 -11.98 11.44 2.22
CA THR A 123 -13.36 11.76 2.59
C THR A 123 -14.26 10.54 2.38
N PRO A 124 -15.15 10.20 3.34
CA PRO A 124 -16.18 9.19 3.13
C PRO A 124 -17.24 9.72 2.15
N TRP A 125 -17.57 8.96 1.10
CA TRP A 125 -18.66 9.31 0.20
C TRP A 125 -20.02 8.94 0.81
N LYS A 126 -20.96 9.89 0.80
CA LYS A 126 -22.40 9.65 0.91
C LYS A 126 -22.92 9.15 -0.45
N LEU A 127 -23.77 8.12 -0.43
CA LEU A 127 -24.65 7.83 -1.56
C LEU A 127 -25.92 8.69 -1.42
N ASP A 128 -26.33 9.30 -2.53
CA ASP A 128 -27.74 9.61 -2.80
C ASP A 128 -28.46 8.36 -3.33
#